data_AF-A0A2V8JY95-F1
#
_entry.id   AF-A0A2V8JY95-F1
#
_cell.length_a   1.000
_cell.length_b   1.000
_cell.length_c   1.000
_cell.angle_alpha   90.00
_cell.angle_beta   90.00
_cell.angle_gamma   90.00
#
_symmetry.space_group_name_H-M   'P 1'
#
loop_
_entity.id
_entity.type
_entity.pdbx_description
1 polymer ?
#
loop_
_entity_poly.entity_id
_entity_poly.type
_entity_poly.pdbx_seq_one_letter_code
_entity_poly.pdbx_strand_id
1 'polypeptide(L)'
;VHKGLVPPQPADPEHGHPADLPKAAKDWPNLNFITYHACIRPLAFLYDSWQEVKSGKLRQGVPDISWTTEYAILVAPYKNTYAEIGTTWASSIVTFPTVAAHIMGQLMKFVGSDRIVFGSDSVWYGSPQWQIDAFWRFQIPEDLRKKYGYPELTVDAKRKILGLNSARLYGIKGVESGNLQQRFKPVPRDYEKRMTKELKTLMELPGFRADNLSRIKEKYAELGVEPSHTRHGWIRVKS
;
A
#
# COMPACT_ATOMS: atom_id res chain seq x y z
N VAL A 1 -4.20 13.14 -0.60
CA VAL A 1 -3.13 14.12 -0.83
C VAL A 1 -1.85 13.35 -1.10
N HIS A 2 -1.16 13.68 -2.19
CA HIS A 2 0.13 13.08 -2.52
C HIS A 2 1.26 13.92 -1.90
N LYS A 3 2.06 13.31 -1.04
CA LYS A 3 3.17 13.89 -0.28
C LYS A 3 4.28 12.84 -0.15
N GLY A 4 5.53 13.21 -0.39
CA GLY A 4 6.64 12.28 -0.54
C GLY A 4 6.78 11.72 -1.97
N LEU A 5 7.56 10.65 -2.12
CA LEU A 5 8.02 10.09 -3.40
C LEU A 5 8.66 11.15 -4.30
N VAL A 6 9.63 11.88 -3.75
CA VAL A 6 10.34 12.93 -4.46
C VAL A 6 11.85 12.68 -4.48
N PRO A 7 12.55 13.09 -5.54
CA PRO A 7 14.00 13.14 -5.52
C PRO A 7 14.48 14.09 -4.40
N PRO A 8 15.78 14.13 -4.08
CA PRO A 8 16.34 15.13 -3.18
C PRO A 8 15.91 16.54 -3.60
N GLN A 9 15.02 17.14 -2.82
CA GLN A 9 14.40 18.44 -3.04
C GLN A 9 14.34 19.20 -1.70
N PRO A 10 14.15 20.53 -1.74
CA PRO A 10 13.92 21.31 -0.53
C PRO A 10 12.76 20.75 0.32
N ALA A 11 12.89 20.86 1.64
CA ALA A 11 11.90 20.36 2.60
C ALA A 11 10.76 21.36 2.80
N ASP A 12 10.01 21.65 1.74
CA ASP A 12 8.86 22.56 1.76
C ASP A 12 7.56 21.90 1.23
N PRO A 13 6.39 22.45 1.57
CA PRO A 13 5.11 21.89 1.15
C PRO A 13 4.90 21.80 -0.37
N GLU A 14 5.53 22.68 -1.16
CA GLU A 14 5.40 22.73 -2.63
C GLU A 14 6.06 21.49 -3.26
N HIS A 15 7.12 20.99 -2.63
CA HIS A 15 7.83 19.76 -3.02
C HIS A 15 7.36 18.52 -2.26
N GLY A 16 6.21 18.59 -1.57
CA GLY A 16 5.59 17.42 -0.95
C GLY A 16 5.97 17.14 0.50
N HIS A 17 6.63 18.08 1.20
CA HIS A 17 6.88 18.00 2.64
C HIS A 17 5.55 18.08 3.44
N PRO A 18 5.41 17.40 4.59
CA PRO A 18 4.18 17.36 5.39
C PRO A 18 3.86 18.63 6.22
N ALA A 19 4.69 19.67 6.18
CA ALA A 19 4.62 20.80 7.12
C ALA A 19 3.29 21.61 7.05
N ASP A 20 2.55 21.53 5.95
CA ASP A 20 1.25 22.18 5.74
C ASP A 20 0.06 21.38 6.28
N LEU A 21 0.23 20.07 6.51
CA LEU A 21 -0.86 19.18 6.92
C LEU A 21 -1.51 19.56 8.26
N PRO A 22 -0.78 19.98 9.31
CA PRO A 22 -1.41 20.43 10.56
C PRO A 22 -2.38 21.58 10.37
N LYS A 23 -2.03 22.56 9.51
CA LYS A 23 -2.89 23.69 9.19
C LYS A 23 -4.11 23.23 8.39
N ALA A 24 -3.92 22.43 7.35
CA ALA A 24 -5.03 21.89 6.56
C ALA A 24 -6.01 21.06 7.41
N ALA A 25 -5.50 20.19 8.27
CA ALA A 25 -6.30 19.36 9.16
C ALA A 25 -7.11 20.19 10.18
N LYS A 26 -6.51 21.28 10.70
CA LYS A 26 -7.15 22.21 11.63
C LYS A 26 -8.21 23.07 10.95
N ASP A 27 -7.90 23.62 9.78
CA ASP A 27 -8.77 24.58 9.08
C ASP A 27 -10.00 23.87 8.47
N TRP A 28 -9.89 22.56 8.16
CA TRP A 28 -10.95 21.75 7.55
C TRP A 28 -11.30 20.51 8.37
N PRO A 29 -11.87 20.65 9.59
CA PRO A 29 -12.11 19.52 10.49
C PRO A 29 -13.14 18.51 9.97
N ASN A 30 -13.97 18.90 9.01
CA ASN A 30 -14.99 18.04 8.39
C ASN A 30 -14.47 17.24 7.18
N LEU A 31 -13.23 17.49 6.74
CA LEU A 31 -12.59 16.74 5.67
C LEU A 31 -11.62 15.70 6.23
N ASN A 32 -11.58 14.53 5.61
CA ASN A 32 -10.56 13.51 5.89
C ASN A 32 -9.40 13.65 4.90
N PHE A 33 -8.18 13.74 5.42
CA PHE A 33 -6.95 13.83 4.64
C PHE A 33 -6.25 12.48 4.63
N ILE A 34 -6.36 11.74 3.53
CA ILE A 34 -5.58 10.52 3.29
C ILE A 34 -4.27 10.92 2.63
N THR A 35 -3.15 10.73 3.33
CA THR A 35 -1.81 11.15 2.90
C THR A 35 -1.05 9.95 2.34
N TYR A 36 -0.97 9.91 1.01
CA TYR A 36 -0.13 9.00 0.25
C TYR A 36 1.25 9.64 0.18
N HIS A 37 2.37 9.00 0.51
CA HIS A 37 2.57 7.60 0.89
C HIS A 37 3.13 7.53 2.32
N ALA A 38 2.36 8.01 3.31
CA ALA A 38 2.86 8.33 4.64
C ALA A 38 4.09 9.27 4.60
N CYS A 39 4.14 10.12 3.56
CA CYS A 39 5.22 11.06 3.29
C CYS A 39 6.62 10.45 3.22
N ILE A 40 6.79 9.19 2.78
CA ILE A 40 8.14 8.67 2.52
C ILE A 40 8.85 9.55 1.49
N ARG A 41 10.03 10.09 1.84
CA ARG A 41 10.76 11.01 0.95
C ARG A 41 11.23 10.33 -0.34
N PRO A 42 12.09 9.30 -0.30
CA PRO A 42 12.61 8.68 -1.52
C PRO A 42 11.50 8.05 -2.37
N LEU A 43 11.77 7.89 -3.67
CA LEU A 43 10.87 7.27 -4.64
C LEU A 43 10.63 5.77 -4.31
N ALA A 44 11.30 4.85 -4.99
CA ALA A 44 11.00 3.43 -4.89
C ALA A 44 12.03 2.62 -4.08
N PHE A 45 13.28 3.10 -3.96
CA PHE A 45 14.36 2.38 -3.31
C PHE A 45 14.82 3.08 -2.02
N LEU A 46 14.54 2.47 -0.87
CA LEU A 46 14.69 3.11 0.45
C LEU A 46 16.09 2.95 1.05
N TYR A 47 17.13 3.02 0.23
CA TYR A 47 18.52 2.92 0.72
C TYR A 47 18.88 4.08 1.66
N ASP A 48 18.49 5.31 1.30
CA ASP A 48 18.66 6.48 2.16
C ASP A 48 17.99 6.27 3.52
N SER A 49 16.74 5.76 3.54
CA SER A 49 16.03 5.48 4.79
C SER A 49 16.70 4.38 5.62
N TRP A 50 17.32 3.40 4.97
CA TRP A 50 18.14 2.40 5.66
C TRP A 50 19.40 3.03 6.28
N GLN A 51 20.08 3.93 5.57
CA GLN A 51 21.22 4.68 6.12
C GLN A 51 20.79 5.58 7.29
N GLU A 52 19.64 6.25 7.19
CA GLU A 52 19.06 7.07 8.25
C GLU A 52 18.80 6.23 9.51
N VAL A 53 18.19 5.05 9.37
CA VAL A 53 18.00 4.10 10.48
C VAL A 53 19.34 3.67 11.09
N LYS A 54 20.36 3.38 10.25
CA LYS A 54 21.69 2.97 10.69
C LYS A 54 22.48 4.08 11.37
N SER A 55 22.22 5.34 11.04
CA SER A 55 22.90 6.50 11.64
C SER A 55 22.65 6.62 13.15
N GLY A 56 21.54 6.06 13.64
CA GLY A 56 21.14 6.18 15.05
C GLY A 56 20.55 7.55 15.41
N LYS A 57 20.40 8.48 14.45
CA LYS A 57 19.72 9.75 14.68
C LYS A 57 18.26 9.49 15.04
N LEU A 58 17.81 10.10 16.14
CA LEU A 58 16.44 9.93 16.63
C LEU A 58 15.65 11.24 16.56
N ARG A 59 14.34 11.10 16.30
CA ARG A 59 13.34 12.14 16.48
C ARG A 59 12.27 11.60 17.42
N GLN A 60 12.04 12.27 18.55
CA GLN A 60 11.11 11.82 19.60
C GLN A 60 11.31 10.34 20.01
N GLY A 61 12.58 9.92 20.14
CA GLY A 61 12.94 8.59 20.63
C GLY A 61 12.76 7.44 19.62
N VAL A 62 12.55 7.72 18.34
CA VAL A 62 12.52 6.73 17.24
C VAL A 62 13.49 7.15 16.13
N PRO A 63 13.97 6.24 15.25
CA PRO A 63 14.83 6.62 14.13
C PRO A 63 14.19 7.70 13.25
N ASP A 64 14.95 8.75 12.94
CA ASP A 64 14.53 9.90 12.14
C ASP A 64 14.57 9.56 10.64
N ILE A 65 13.54 8.84 10.17
CA ILE A 65 13.35 8.55 8.75
C ILE A 65 12.79 9.78 8.08
N SER A 66 13.50 10.25 7.05
CA SER A 66 13.23 11.54 6.42
C SER A 66 11.78 11.64 5.95
N TRP A 67 11.13 12.70 6.43
CA TRP A 67 9.75 13.10 6.21
C TRP A 67 8.69 12.18 6.81
N THR A 68 8.82 10.85 6.77
CA THR A 68 7.84 9.92 7.36
C THR A 68 7.73 10.08 8.88
N THR A 69 8.87 10.17 9.59
CA THR A 69 8.86 10.32 11.05
C THR A 69 8.27 11.66 11.46
N GLU A 70 8.67 12.72 10.76
CA GLU A 70 8.13 14.06 10.95
C GLU A 70 6.63 14.12 10.68
N TYR A 71 6.18 13.56 9.56
CA TYR A 71 4.78 13.43 9.20
C TYR A 71 3.97 12.77 10.31
N ALA A 72 4.41 11.59 10.78
CA ALA A 72 3.70 10.82 11.79
C ALA A 72 3.50 11.64 13.09
N ILE A 73 4.51 12.42 13.49
CA ILE A 73 4.47 13.30 14.65
C ILE A 73 3.55 14.50 14.41
N LEU A 74 3.70 15.19 13.29
CA LEU A 74 2.93 16.39 12.95
C LEU A 74 1.43 16.11 12.90
N VAL A 75 1.04 14.96 12.35
CA VAL A 75 -0.38 14.61 12.20
C VAL A 75 -0.97 13.88 13.39
N ALA A 76 -0.15 13.44 14.36
CA ALA A 76 -0.60 12.69 15.53
C ALA A 76 -1.80 13.32 16.26
N PRO A 77 -1.86 14.65 16.49
CA PRO A 77 -2.98 15.28 17.18
C PRO A 77 -4.30 15.32 16.40
N TYR A 78 -4.29 15.11 15.08
CA TYR A 78 -5.41 15.41 14.19
C TYR A 78 -6.19 14.16 13.79
N LYS A 79 -7.42 14.01 14.30
CA LYS A 79 -8.21 12.78 14.08
C LYS A 79 -8.64 12.57 12.62
N ASN A 80 -8.65 13.61 11.81
CA ASN A 80 -9.06 13.60 10.40
C ASN A 80 -7.90 13.40 9.41
N THR A 81 -6.73 12.98 9.87
CA THR A 81 -5.59 12.63 9.00
C THR A 81 -5.32 11.13 9.02
N TYR A 82 -5.07 10.55 7.85
CA TYR A 82 -4.85 9.12 7.66
C TYR A 82 -3.55 8.87 6.89
N ALA A 83 -2.70 7.99 7.40
CA ALA A 83 -1.47 7.57 6.74
C ALA A 83 -1.76 6.42 5.78
N GLU A 84 -1.58 6.66 4.48
CA GLU A 84 -1.64 5.59 3.49
C GLU A 84 -0.23 4.99 3.27
N ILE A 85 -0.10 3.67 3.41
CA ILE A 85 1.22 3.01 3.49
C ILE A 85 1.60 2.17 2.26
N GLY A 86 0.78 2.07 1.22
CA GLY A 86 0.93 1.17 0.07
C GLY A 86 2.32 1.09 -0.53
N THR A 87 2.71 2.12 -1.28
CA THR A 87 4.03 2.22 -1.93
C THR A 87 5.16 2.13 -0.92
N THR A 88 5.02 2.77 0.25
CA THR A 88 6.01 2.71 1.33
C THR A 88 6.21 1.30 1.87
N TRP A 89 5.14 0.52 1.95
CA TRP A 89 5.16 -0.89 2.34
C TRP A 89 5.80 -1.73 1.24
N ALA A 90 5.32 -1.58 0.00
CA ALA A 90 5.80 -2.33 -1.14
C ALA A 90 7.31 -2.13 -1.39
N SER A 91 7.80 -0.89 -1.26
CA SER A 91 9.21 -0.53 -1.42
C SER A 91 10.12 -0.97 -0.26
N SER A 92 9.56 -1.36 0.89
CA SER A 92 10.33 -1.67 2.10
C SER A 92 10.26 -3.13 2.53
N ILE A 93 9.10 -3.77 2.46
CA ILE A 93 8.87 -5.03 3.17
C ILE A 93 9.78 -6.18 2.73
N VAL A 94 10.12 -6.24 1.44
CA VAL A 94 11.02 -7.28 0.90
C VAL A 94 12.48 -6.81 0.93
N THR A 95 12.75 -5.60 0.46
CA THR A 95 14.13 -5.11 0.25
C THR A 95 14.77 -4.57 1.52
N PHE A 96 13.99 -3.93 2.39
CA PHE A 96 14.44 -3.25 3.60
C PHE A 96 13.53 -3.55 4.81
N PRO A 97 13.37 -4.81 5.22
CA PRO A 97 12.38 -5.22 6.24
C PRO A 97 12.56 -4.51 7.60
N THR A 98 13.79 -4.12 7.96
CA THR A 98 14.04 -3.32 9.17
C THR A 98 13.50 -1.89 9.04
N VAL A 99 13.60 -1.28 7.85
CA VAL A 99 12.99 0.04 7.57
C VAL A 99 11.46 -0.09 7.62
N ALA A 100 10.91 -1.14 7.02
CA ALA A 100 9.47 -1.43 7.08
C ALA A 100 8.98 -1.55 8.53
N ALA A 101 9.73 -2.24 9.40
CA ALA A 101 9.43 -2.37 10.81
C ALA A 101 9.43 -1.02 11.54
N HIS A 102 10.40 -0.15 11.24
CA HIS A 102 10.44 1.19 11.81
C HIS A 102 9.27 2.05 11.33
N ILE A 103 8.99 2.11 10.03
CA ILE A 103 7.89 2.91 9.50
C ILE A 103 6.55 2.45 10.09
N MET A 104 6.27 1.15 10.06
CA MET A 104 5.03 0.60 10.63
C MET A 104 4.94 0.87 12.14
N GLY A 105 6.04 0.65 12.88
CA GLY A 105 6.09 0.89 14.32
C GLY A 105 5.87 2.35 14.69
N GLN A 106 6.45 3.28 13.94
CA GLN A 106 6.28 4.72 14.15
C GLN A 106 4.85 5.17 13.86
N LEU A 107 4.26 4.73 12.74
CA LEU A 107 2.87 5.06 12.44
C LEU A 107 1.92 4.47 13.49
N MET A 108 2.13 3.22 13.91
CA MET A 108 1.34 2.61 14.99
C MET A 108 1.48 3.38 16.31
N LYS A 109 2.68 3.88 16.62
CA LYS A 109 2.98 4.63 17.84
C LYS A 109 2.35 6.04 17.86
N PHE A 110 2.48 6.80 16.78
CA PHE A 110 2.06 8.21 16.76
C PHE A 110 0.66 8.42 16.16
N VAL A 111 0.31 7.66 15.13
CA VAL A 111 -0.95 7.82 14.38
C VAL A 111 -2.01 6.85 14.90
N GLY A 112 -1.61 5.62 15.26
CA GLY A 112 -2.50 4.58 15.75
C GLY A 112 -3.19 3.80 14.63
N SER A 113 -3.58 2.56 14.93
CA SER A 113 -4.08 1.62 13.93
C SER A 113 -5.38 2.05 13.24
N ASP A 114 -6.20 2.90 13.85
CA ASP A 114 -7.46 3.39 13.28
C ASP A 114 -7.28 4.46 12.20
N ARG A 115 -6.07 5.02 12.07
CA ARG A 115 -5.74 6.10 11.13
C ARG A 115 -4.65 5.72 10.11
N ILE A 116 -4.42 4.43 9.92
CA ILE A 116 -3.51 3.91 8.89
C ILE A 116 -4.34 3.13 7.88
N VAL A 117 -4.14 3.38 6.60
CA VAL A 117 -4.87 2.74 5.49
C VAL A 117 -3.89 2.14 4.49
N PHE A 118 -4.34 1.12 3.77
CA PHE A 118 -3.57 0.44 2.74
C PHE A 118 -4.24 0.59 1.37
N GLY A 119 -3.47 1.01 0.37
CA GLY A 119 -3.80 0.98 -1.04
C GLY A 119 -2.61 0.42 -1.82
N SER A 120 -2.78 -0.69 -2.53
CA SER A 120 -1.65 -1.48 -3.04
C SER A 120 -0.77 -0.83 -4.11
N ASP A 121 -1.23 0.29 -4.70
CA ASP A 121 -0.58 0.96 -5.81
C ASP A 121 -0.23 -0.01 -6.98
N SER A 122 -1.18 -0.93 -7.24
CA SER A 122 -0.99 -2.10 -8.12
C SER A 122 -0.62 -1.78 -9.56
N VAL A 123 -0.81 -0.55 -10.02
CA VAL A 123 -0.32 -0.12 -11.34
C VAL A 123 1.21 -0.19 -11.43
N TRP A 124 1.92 -0.01 -10.32
CA TRP A 124 3.38 -0.09 -10.24
C TRP A 124 3.88 -1.44 -9.73
N TYR A 125 3.11 -2.10 -8.86
CA TYR A 125 3.55 -3.30 -8.13
C TYR A 125 2.87 -4.61 -8.58
N GLY A 126 2.02 -4.55 -9.61
CA GLY A 126 1.25 -5.68 -10.10
C GLY A 126 0.20 -6.16 -9.10
N SER A 127 -0.07 -7.47 -9.10
CA SER A 127 -1.08 -8.08 -8.22
C SER A 127 -0.79 -7.74 -6.75
N PRO A 128 -1.78 -7.24 -5.98
CA PRO A 128 -1.57 -6.83 -4.60
C PRO A 128 -1.35 -8.00 -3.63
N GLN A 129 -1.58 -9.24 -4.07
CA GLN A 129 -1.62 -10.41 -3.20
C GLN A 129 -0.33 -10.58 -2.39
N TRP A 130 0.83 -10.36 -3.01
CA TRP A 130 2.12 -10.50 -2.32
C TRP A 130 2.29 -9.49 -1.19
N GLN A 131 1.81 -8.24 -1.37
CA GLN A 131 1.88 -7.21 -0.35
C GLN A 131 0.98 -7.55 0.83
N ILE A 132 -0.25 -8.00 0.54
CA ILE A 132 -1.24 -8.42 1.54
C ILE A 132 -0.71 -9.61 2.35
N ASP A 133 -0.15 -10.60 1.67
CA ASP A 133 0.44 -11.79 2.27
C ASP A 133 1.63 -11.46 3.18
N ALA A 134 2.50 -10.56 2.74
CA ALA A 134 3.62 -10.08 3.53
C ALA A 134 3.12 -9.29 4.75
N PHE A 135 2.17 -8.38 4.58
CA PHE A 135 1.57 -7.61 5.67
C PHE A 135 0.91 -8.52 6.72
N TRP A 136 0.14 -9.51 6.26
CA TRP A 136 -0.56 -10.41 7.16
C TRP A 136 0.38 -11.26 8.01
N ARG A 137 1.50 -11.72 7.42
CA ARG A 137 2.51 -12.53 8.13
C ARG A 137 3.49 -11.69 8.95
N PHE A 138 3.69 -10.43 8.59
CA PHE A 138 4.67 -9.57 9.24
C PHE A 138 4.34 -9.29 10.71
N GLN A 139 5.37 -9.19 11.54
CA GLN A 139 5.31 -8.66 12.89
C GLN A 139 6.53 -7.76 13.12
N ILE A 140 6.35 -6.67 13.88
CA ILE A 140 7.46 -5.82 14.29
C ILE A 140 8.33 -6.62 15.26
N PRO A 141 9.64 -6.80 14.99
CA PRO A 141 10.55 -7.51 15.88
C PRO A 141 10.48 -7.03 17.34
N GLU A 142 10.53 -7.96 18.28
CA GLU A 142 10.33 -7.69 19.71
C GLU A 142 11.40 -6.75 20.30
N ASP A 143 12.64 -6.88 19.85
CA ASP A 143 13.75 -6.01 20.20
C ASP A 143 13.49 -4.56 19.78
N LEU A 144 12.97 -4.34 18.57
CA LEU A 144 12.59 -3.01 18.10
C LEU A 144 11.40 -2.46 18.88
N ARG A 145 10.40 -3.30 19.19
CA ARG A 145 9.27 -2.92 20.03
C ARG A 145 9.73 -2.45 21.41
N LYS A 146 10.59 -3.22 22.09
CA LYS A 146 11.15 -2.87 23.40
C LYS A 146 11.99 -1.61 23.34
N LYS A 147 12.89 -1.50 22.35
CA LYS A 147 13.84 -0.38 22.24
C LYS A 147 13.16 0.95 21.95
N TYR A 148 12.16 0.96 21.07
CA TYR A 148 11.55 2.19 20.57
C TYR A 148 10.10 2.42 21.04
N GLY A 149 9.55 1.48 21.83
CA GLY A 149 8.18 1.53 22.31
C GLY A 149 7.14 1.37 21.20
N TYR A 150 7.42 0.54 20.19
CA TYR A 150 6.44 0.27 19.13
C TYR A 150 5.35 -0.68 19.63
N PRO A 151 4.06 -0.37 19.37
CA PRO A 151 2.97 -1.29 19.66
C PRO A 151 3.11 -2.61 18.90
N GLU A 152 2.45 -3.66 19.39
CA GLU A 152 2.29 -4.89 18.63
C GLU A 152 1.40 -4.66 17.41
N LEU A 153 1.76 -5.28 16.28
CA LEU A 153 0.85 -5.35 15.14
C LEU A 153 -0.15 -6.50 15.37
N THR A 154 -1.19 -6.22 16.15
CA THR A 154 -2.25 -7.19 16.48
C THR A 154 -3.08 -7.59 15.26
N VAL A 155 -3.80 -8.70 15.33
CA VAL A 155 -4.72 -9.13 14.26
C VAL A 155 -5.79 -8.08 13.98
N ASP A 156 -6.29 -7.40 15.01
CA ASP A 156 -7.24 -6.29 14.86
C ASP A 156 -6.62 -5.11 14.09
N ALA A 157 -5.41 -4.69 14.46
CA ALA A 157 -4.68 -3.65 13.74
C ALA A 157 -4.45 -4.01 12.27
N LYS A 158 -4.07 -5.27 11.99
CA LYS A 158 -3.89 -5.74 10.59
C LYS A 158 -5.18 -5.65 9.78
N ARG A 159 -6.32 -6.07 10.34
CA ARG A 159 -7.62 -5.97 9.67
C ARG A 159 -8.01 -4.50 9.43
N LYS A 160 -7.80 -3.65 10.43
CA LYS A 160 -8.04 -2.19 10.31
C LYS A 160 -7.27 -1.58 9.16
N ILE A 161 -5.96 -1.82 9.12
CA ILE A 161 -5.06 -1.23 8.14
C ILE A 161 -5.35 -1.76 6.73
N LEU A 162 -5.51 -3.08 6.57
CA LEU A 162 -5.73 -3.70 5.27
C LEU A 162 -7.09 -3.40 4.64
N GLY A 163 -8.09 -2.96 5.42
CA GLY A 163 -9.38 -2.66 4.80
C GLY A 163 -10.45 -2.00 5.67
N LEU A 164 -10.53 -2.27 6.98
CA LEU A 164 -11.67 -1.75 7.77
C LEU A 164 -11.65 -0.21 7.89
N ASN A 165 -10.47 0.40 7.98
CA ASN A 165 -10.36 1.87 8.01
C ASN A 165 -10.83 2.50 6.71
N SER A 166 -10.39 1.97 5.57
CA SER A 166 -10.82 2.42 4.24
C SER A 166 -12.33 2.18 4.05
N ALA A 167 -12.85 1.02 4.46
CA ALA A 167 -14.27 0.73 4.40
C ALA A 167 -15.12 1.77 5.17
N ARG A 168 -14.69 2.14 6.38
CA ARG A 168 -15.34 3.20 7.17
C ARG A 168 -15.27 4.56 6.45
N LEU A 169 -14.11 4.92 5.90
CA LEU A 169 -13.92 6.20 5.19
C LEU A 169 -14.78 6.32 3.93
N TYR A 170 -14.95 5.23 3.19
CA TYR A 170 -15.75 5.20 1.96
C TYR A 170 -17.22 4.85 2.18
N GLY A 171 -17.67 4.76 3.44
CA GLY A 171 -19.06 4.45 3.77
C GLY A 171 -19.51 3.06 3.33
N ILE A 172 -18.57 2.11 3.20
CA ILE A 172 -18.91 0.71 2.87
C ILE A 172 -19.61 0.11 4.08
N LYS A 173 -20.93 -0.05 3.95
CA LYS A 173 -21.78 -0.56 5.03
C LYS A 173 -21.55 -2.04 5.25
N GLY A 174 -21.73 -2.46 6.50
CA GLY A 174 -21.70 -3.87 6.87
C GLY A 174 -20.32 -4.48 7.16
N VAL A 175 -19.28 -3.65 7.13
CA VAL A 175 -17.88 -4.02 7.44
C VAL A 175 -17.48 -3.61 8.87
N GLU A 176 -18.28 -2.79 9.55
CA GLU A 176 -18.11 -2.52 10.97
C GLU A 176 -18.33 -3.79 11.80
N SER A 177 -17.59 -3.89 12.91
CA SER A 177 -17.46 -4.88 13.99
C SER A 177 -18.58 -5.90 14.33
N GLY A 178 -19.68 -5.97 13.60
CA GLY A 178 -20.55 -7.13 13.55
C GLY A 178 -19.79 -8.34 13.01
N ASN A 179 -20.06 -9.49 13.64
CA ASN A 179 -19.43 -10.80 13.45
C ASN A 179 -19.02 -11.07 11.98
N LEU A 180 -17.83 -10.64 11.56
CA LEU A 180 -17.36 -10.74 10.16
C LEU A 180 -17.37 -12.20 9.68
N GLN A 181 -17.20 -13.14 10.61
CA GLN A 181 -17.30 -14.58 10.38
C GLN A 181 -18.69 -15.05 9.93
N GLN A 182 -19.77 -14.36 10.34
CA GLN A 182 -21.12 -14.64 9.86
C GLN A 182 -21.38 -14.09 8.46
N ARG A 183 -20.71 -12.99 8.07
CA ARG A 183 -20.91 -12.29 6.80
C ARG A 183 -19.96 -12.73 5.69
N PHE A 184 -18.67 -12.82 6.00
CA PHE A 184 -17.64 -13.37 5.12
C PHE A 184 -17.48 -14.85 5.43
N LYS A 185 -18.37 -15.64 4.84
CA LYS A 185 -18.18 -17.09 4.78
C LYS A 185 -17.00 -17.39 3.86
N PRO A 186 -16.21 -18.43 4.13
CA PRO A 186 -15.23 -18.92 3.17
C PRO A 186 -15.88 -19.04 1.79
N VAL A 187 -15.13 -18.71 0.74
CA VAL A 187 -15.58 -18.92 -0.63
C VAL A 187 -16.10 -20.36 -0.73
N PRO A 188 -17.38 -20.59 -1.08
CA PRO A 188 -17.94 -21.92 -1.13
C PRO A 188 -17.09 -22.83 -2.02
N ARG A 189 -16.92 -24.10 -1.64
CA ARG A 189 -16.13 -25.06 -2.45
C ARG A 189 -16.67 -25.22 -3.88
N ASP A 190 -17.94 -24.87 -4.09
CA ASP A 190 -18.64 -24.86 -5.36
C ASP A 190 -18.76 -23.47 -6.01
N TYR A 191 -18.00 -22.46 -5.55
CA TYR A 191 -18.09 -21.09 -6.05
C TYR A 191 -17.93 -20.99 -7.57
N GLU A 192 -17.02 -21.75 -8.16
CA GLU A 192 -16.83 -21.81 -9.62
C GLU A 192 -18.10 -22.29 -10.35
N LYS A 193 -18.86 -23.22 -9.76
CA LYS A 193 -20.15 -23.66 -10.31
C LYS A 193 -21.23 -22.59 -10.18
N ARG A 194 -21.12 -21.69 -9.21
CA ARG A 194 -22.05 -20.58 -8.94
C ARG A 194 -21.80 -19.35 -9.79
N MET A 195 -20.63 -19.22 -10.41
CA MET A 195 -20.34 -18.10 -11.31
C MET A 195 -21.27 -18.15 -12.53
N THR A 196 -21.84 -16.99 -12.89
CA THR A 196 -22.67 -16.87 -14.09
C THR A 196 -21.82 -17.07 -15.35
N LYS A 197 -22.43 -17.45 -16.48
CA LYS A 197 -21.71 -17.62 -17.75
C LYS A 197 -21.01 -16.32 -18.14
N GLU A 198 -21.69 -15.18 -17.95
CA GLU A 198 -21.18 -13.84 -18.22
C GLU A 198 -19.93 -13.53 -17.38
N LEU A 199 -19.96 -13.86 -16.09
CA LEU A 199 -18.81 -13.65 -15.21
C LEU A 199 -17.64 -14.58 -15.56
N LYS A 200 -17.92 -15.85 -15.89
CA LYS A 200 -16.89 -16.79 -16.37
C LYS A 200 -16.25 -16.31 -17.66
N THR A 201 -17.04 -15.69 -18.54
CA THR A 201 -16.56 -15.09 -19.78
C THR A 201 -15.72 -13.85 -19.54
N LEU A 202 -16.17 -12.95 -18.65
CA LEU A 202 -15.41 -11.77 -18.26
C LEU A 202 -14.06 -12.11 -17.60
N MET A 203 -14.02 -13.20 -16.82
CA MET A 203 -12.81 -13.69 -16.15
C MET A 203 -11.94 -14.60 -17.04
N GLU A 204 -12.31 -14.80 -18.30
CA GLU A 204 -11.57 -15.62 -19.27
C GLU A 204 -11.28 -17.06 -18.80
N LEU A 205 -12.19 -17.66 -18.02
CA LEU A 205 -12.01 -19.04 -17.54
C LEU A 205 -11.90 -20.03 -18.72
N PRO A 206 -11.19 -21.16 -18.55
CA PRO A 206 -11.09 -22.19 -19.59
C PRO A 206 -12.46 -22.59 -20.15
N GLY A 207 -12.64 -22.47 -21.47
CA GLY A 207 -13.91 -22.77 -22.16
C GLY A 207 -14.94 -21.63 -22.19
N PHE A 208 -14.67 -20.48 -21.56
CA PHE A 208 -15.57 -19.31 -21.52
C PHE A 208 -15.01 -18.05 -22.19
N ARG A 209 -13.83 -18.14 -22.82
CA ARG A 209 -13.12 -17.05 -23.51
C ARG A 209 -13.99 -16.40 -24.58
N ALA A 210 -14.02 -15.06 -24.63
CA ALA A 210 -14.81 -14.31 -25.62
C ALA A 210 -14.04 -13.24 -26.40
N ASP A 211 -12.82 -12.91 -26.01
CA ASP A 211 -12.08 -11.82 -26.65
C ASP A 211 -11.21 -12.33 -27.82
N ASN A 212 -10.98 -11.44 -28.79
CA ASN A 212 -10.22 -11.76 -30.00
C ASN A 212 -8.74 -12.06 -29.70
N LEU A 213 -8.18 -11.50 -28.62
CA LEU A 213 -6.79 -11.70 -28.24
C LEU A 213 -6.52 -13.13 -27.78
N SER A 214 -7.42 -13.70 -26.98
CA SER A 214 -7.39 -15.11 -26.59
C SER A 214 -7.41 -16.05 -27.80
N ARG A 215 -8.28 -15.79 -28.79
CA ARG A 215 -8.37 -16.58 -30.03
C ARG A 215 -7.13 -16.43 -30.92
N ILE A 216 -6.55 -15.23 -30.97
CA ILE A 216 -5.31 -14.96 -31.70
C ILE A 216 -4.14 -15.73 -31.06
N LYS A 217 -4.08 -15.78 -29.72
CA LYS A 217 -3.02 -16.49 -28.99
C LYS A 217 -3.07 -18.01 -29.23
N GLU A 218 -4.26 -18.61 -29.24
CA GLU A 218 -4.44 -20.02 -29.59
C GLU A 218 -4.03 -20.30 -31.04
N LYS A 219 -4.52 -19.50 -32.00
CA LYS A 219 -4.08 -19.61 -33.40
C LYS A 219 -2.56 -19.48 -33.54
N TYR A 220 -1.94 -18.54 -32.84
CA TYR A 220 -0.49 -18.37 -32.87
C TYR A 220 0.25 -19.61 -32.35
N ALA A 221 -0.25 -20.23 -31.28
CA ALA A 221 0.32 -21.47 -30.74
C ALA A 221 0.10 -22.67 -31.69
N GLU A 222 -1.08 -22.78 -32.31
CA GLU A 222 -1.39 -23.82 -33.30
C GLU A 222 -0.54 -23.71 -34.58
N LEU A 223 -0.20 -22.48 -34.98
CA LEU A 223 0.66 -22.23 -36.14
C LEU A 223 2.12 -22.68 -35.91
N GLY A 224 2.49 -23.07 -34.69
CA GLY A 224 3.83 -23.59 -34.39
C GLY A 224 4.95 -22.59 -34.67
N VAL A 225 4.64 -21.29 -34.69
CA VAL A 225 5.61 -20.25 -35.02
C VAL A 225 6.50 -20.03 -33.81
N GLU A 226 7.76 -20.41 -33.93
CA GLU A 226 8.78 -20.08 -32.94
C GLU A 226 8.84 -18.55 -32.76
N PRO A 227 8.76 -18.03 -31.52
CA PRO A 227 8.84 -16.60 -31.30
C PRO A 227 10.20 -16.11 -31.79
N SER A 228 10.21 -15.25 -32.82
CA SER A 228 11.46 -14.70 -33.34
C SER A 228 12.20 -13.84 -32.31
N HIS A 229 11.51 -13.44 -31.22
CA HIS A 229 11.94 -12.51 -30.18
C HIS A 229 12.47 -11.17 -30.69
N THR A 230 12.43 -10.93 -32.01
CA THR A 230 12.79 -9.67 -32.66
C THR A 230 11.74 -8.63 -32.33
N ARG A 231 12.12 -7.68 -31.47
CA ARG A 231 11.32 -6.49 -31.20
C ARG A 231 11.52 -5.50 -32.34
N HIS A 232 10.61 -5.50 -33.30
CA HIS A 232 10.46 -4.35 -34.18
C HIS A 232 9.81 -3.24 -33.35
N GLY A 233 10.63 -2.35 -32.78
CA GLY A 233 10.15 -1.14 -32.12
C GLY A 233 9.27 -0.32 -33.07
N TRP A 234 8.48 0.60 -32.53
CA TRP A 234 7.70 1.57 -33.31
C TRP A 234 8.65 2.47 -34.11
N ILE A 235 9.00 2.06 -35.33
CA ILE A 235 9.63 2.94 -36.33
C ILE A 235 8.49 3.60 -37.09
N ARG A 236 8.22 4.88 -36.77
CA ARG A 236 7.47 5.75 -37.67
C ARG A 236 8.26 5.83 -38.97
N VAL A 237 7.81 5.13 -40.00
CA VAL A 237 8.26 5.43 -41.36
C VAL A 237 7.63 6.78 -41.71
N LYS A 238 8.44 7.83 -41.86
CA LYS A 238 7.96 9.11 -42.40
C LYS A 238 7.46 8.84 -43.82
N SER A 239 6.20 9.18 -44.08
CA SER A 239 5.69 9.40 -45.44
C SER A 239 6.30 10.65 -46.04
#